data_AF-A0A2N2AJW7-F1
#
_entry.id   AF-A0A2N2AJW7-F1
#
_cell.length_a   1.000
_cell.length_b   1.000
_cell.length_c   1.000
_cell.angle_alpha   90.00
_cell.angle_beta   90.00
_cell.angle_gamma   90.00
#
_symmetry.space_group_name_H-M   'P 1'
#
loop_
_entity.id
_entity.type
_entity.pdbx_description
1 polymer ?
#
loop_
_entity_poly.entity_id
_entity_poly.type
_entity_poly.pdbx_seq_one_letter_code
_entity_poly.pdbx_strand_id
1 'polypeptide(L)' 'MAGKRLFTLRLERDNLVDRWMNNRQSDKAKLLVQIMDLDESIDNVLKAEKKEPRRSYAH' A
#
# COMPACT_ATOMS: atom_id res chain seq x y z
N MET A 1 -2.07 -12.77 9.06
CA MET A 1 -2.95 -12.28 7.96
C MET A 1 -2.47 -10.97 7.32
N ALA A 2 -1.60 -10.20 7.98
CA ALA A 2 -1.13 -8.90 7.47
C ALA A 2 -0.30 -8.99 6.16
N GLY A 3 0.50 -10.04 5.96
CA GLY A 3 1.21 -10.26 4.68
C GLY A 3 0.30 -10.41 3.44
N LYS A 4 -0.89 -10.99 3.57
CA LYS A 4 -1.87 -11.04 2.46
C LYS A 4 -2.42 -9.65 2.14
N ARG A 5 -2.70 -8.85 3.17
CA ARG A 5 -3.19 -7.47 3.03
C ARG A 5 -2.14 -6.57 2.37
N LEU A 6 -0.88 -6.66 2.80
CA LEU A 6 0.22 -5.90 2.22
C LEU A 6 0.41 -6.24 0.73
N PHE A 7 0.33 -7.52 0.37
CA PHE A 7 0.43 -7.96 -1.03
C PHE A 7 -0.71 -7.36 -1.89
N THR A 8 -1.95 -7.42 -1.41
CA THR A 8 -3.10 -6.83 -2.12
C THR A 8 -2.93 -5.33 -2.35
N LEU A 9 -2.51 -4.58 -1.31
CA LEU A 9 -2.31 -3.13 -1.42
C LEU A 9 -1.20 -2.77 -2.42
N ARG A 10 -0.09 -3.53 -2.43
CA ARG A 10 0.99 -3.34 -3.40
C ARG A 10 0.53 -3.60 -4.83
N LEU A 11 -0.21 -4.68 -5.05
CA LEU A 11 -0.75 -5.01 -6.36
C LEU A 11 -1.72 -3.92 -6.86
N GLU A 12 -2.56 -3.39 -5.98
CA GLU A 12 -3.48 -2.29 -6.31
C GLU A 12 -2.73 -1.00 -6.67
N ARG A 13 -1.69 -0.67 -5.91
CA ARG A 13 -0.81 0.47 -6.16
C ARG A 13 -0.13 0.34 -7.52
N ASP A 14 0.40 -0.82 -7.87
CA ASP A 14 1.06 -1.05 -9.16
C ASP A 14 0.08 -0.87 -10.34
N ASN A 15 -1.14 -1.39 -10.22
CA ASN A 15 -2.19 -1.17 -11.21
C ASN A 15 -2.54 0.31 -11.40
N LEU A 16 -2.53 1.11 -10.32
CA LEU A 16 -2.81 2.54 -10.41
C LEU A 16 -1.65 3.33 -11.01
N VAL A 17 -0.40 2.93 -10.74
CA VAL A 17 0.77 3.50 -11.41
C VAL A 17 0.73 3.22 -12.91
N ASP A 18 0.41 1.98 -13.31
CA ASP A 18 0.28 1.62 -14.72
C ASP A 18 -0.81 2.46 -15.40
N ARG A 19 -1.95 2.66 -14.74
CA ARG A 19 -3.00 3.56 -15.23
C ARG A 19 -2.50 5.00 -15.31
N TRP A 20 -1.79 5.50 -14.31
CA TRP A 20 -1.26 6.87 -14.28
C TRP A 20 -0.27 7.13 -15.41
N MET A 21 0.60 6.16 -15.69
CA MET A 21 1.56 6.23 -16.80
C MET A 21 0.87 6.27 -18.16
N ASN A 22 -0.22 5.52 -18.33
CA ASN A 22 -0.90 5.35 -19.62
C ASN A 22 -2.07 6.32 -19.86
N ASN A 23 -2.49 7.13 -18.88
CA ASN A 23 -3.68 7.99 -19.02
C ASN A 23 -3.37 9.38 -19.62
N ARG A 24 -4.35 9.94 -20.35
CA ARG A 24 -4.33 11.32 -20.84
C ARG A 24 -4.50 12.28 -19.65
N GLN A 25 -3.93 13.48 -19.78
CA GLN A 25 -3.60 14.41 -18.69
C GLN A 25 -4.72 14.68 -17.65
N SER A 26 -6.00 14.62 -18.04
CA SER A 26 -7.15 14.95 -17.18
C SER A 26 -7.29 14.09 -15.93
N ASP A 27 -6.85 12.83 -15.99
CA ASP A 27 -7.06 11.87 -14.88
C ASP A 27 -5.80 11.65 -14.04
N LYS A 28 -4.66 12.22 -14.45
CA LYS A 28 -3.37 12.01 -13.76
C LYS A 28 -3.39 12.52 -12.32
N ALA A 29 -4.05 13.64 -12.06
CA ALA A 29 -4.14 14.20 -10.70
C ALA A 29 -4.94 13.27 -9.77
N LYS A 30 -6.08 12.74 -10.25
CA LYS A 30 -6.93 11.82 -9.49
C LYS A 30 -6.20 10.50 -9.20
N LEU A 31 -5.53 9.95 -10.21
CA LEU A 31 -4.75 8.72 -10.05
C LEU A 31 -3.57 8.92 -9.09
N LEU A 32 -2.92 10.09 -9.09
CA LEU A 32 -1.85 10.40 -8.15
C LEU A 32 -2.34 10.43 -6.69
N VAL A 33 -3.49 11.06 -6.43
CA VAL A 33 -4.09 11.07 -5.08
C VAL A 33 -4.38 9.64 -4.62
N GLN A 34 -4.96 8.80 -5.47
CA GLN A 34 -5.25 7.40 -5.14
C GLN A 34 -3.98 6.59 -4.84
N ILE A 35 -2.88 6.86 -5.55
CA ILE A 35 -1.57 6.23 -5.27
C ILE A 35 -1.05 6.67 -3.89
N MET A 36 -1.15 7.96 -3.56
CA MET A 36 -0.71 8.49 -2.26
C MET A 36 -1.50 7.89 -1.09
N ASP A 37 -2.82 7.75 -1.22
CA ASP A 37 -3.68 7.14 -0.19
C ASP A 37 -3.32 5.66 0.05
N LEU A 38 -2.95 4.95 -1.02
CA LEU A 38 -2.48 3.56 -0.94
C LEU A 38 -1.10 3.44 -0.32
N ASP A 39 -0.18 4.34 -0.65
CA ASP A 39 1.15 4.38 -0.05
C ASP A 39 1.04 4.63 1.47
N GLU A 40 0.16 5.52 1.92
CA GLU A 40 -0.13 5.73 3.34
C GLU A 40 -0.73 4.46 3.99
N SER A 41 -1.64 3.78 3.30
CA SER A 41 -2.24 2.53 3.79
C SER A 41 -1.20 1.41 3.93
N ILE A 42 -0.27 1.30 2.99
CA ILE A 42 0.86 0.35 3.03
C ILE A 42 1.76 0.66 4.22
N ASP A 43 2.13 1.94 4.40
CA ASP A 43 2.95 2.39 5.52
C ASP A 43 2.31 2.08 6.87
N ASN A 44 0.99 2.27 6.99
CA ASN A 44 0.26 1.96 8.21
C ASN A 44 0.28 0.45 8.52
N VAL A 45 0.13 -0.41 7.51
CA VAL A 45 0.26 -1.87 7.68
C VAL A 45 1.68 -2.24 8.11
N LEU A 46 2.70 -1.69 7.46
CA LEU A 46 4.11 -1.95 7.80
C LEU A 46 4.47 -1.45 9.21
N LYS A 47 3.96 -0.29 9.62
CA LYS A 47 4.13 0.25 10.98
C LYS A 47 3.43 -0.62 12.02
N ALA A 48 2.25 -1.14 11.71
CA ALA A 48 1.54 -2.07 12.60
C ALA A 48 2.32 -3.39 12.77
N GLU A 49 2.86 -3.94 11.69
CA GLU A 49 3.71 -5.15 11.75
C GLU A 49 5.00 -4.92 12.54
N LYS A 50 5.64 -3.74 12.44
CA LYS A 50 6.83 -3.40 13.23
C LYS A 50 6.54 -3.18 14.72
N LYS A 51 5.32 -2.77 15.09
CA LYS A 51 4.89 -2.54 16.48
C LYS A 51 4.51 -3.81 17.22
N GLU A 52 4.35 -4.94 16.54
CA GLU A 52 4.29 -6.26 17.17
C GLU A 52 5.69 -6.90 17.12
N PRO A 53 6.62 -6.56 18.04
CA PRO A 53 7.74 -7.45 18.27
C PRO A 53 7.10 -8.77 18.70
N ARG A 54 7.42 -9.84 17.97
CA ARG A 54 7.03 -11.22 18.30
C ARG A 54 7.01 -11.34 19.81
N ARG A 55 5.84 -11.56 20.41
CA ARG A 55 5.74 -11.94 21.83
C ARG A 55 6.65 -13.16 21.97
N SER A 56 7.85 -12.91 22.51
CA SER A 56 8.79 -13.95 22.88
C SER A 56 8.05 -14.74 23.94
N TYR A 57 7.56 -15.91 23.55
CA TYR A 57 7.17 -16.92 24.53
C TYR A 57 8.47 -17.35 25.19
N ALA A 58 8.79 -16.71 26.31
CA ALA A 58 9.71 -17.25 27.29
C ALA A 58 8.95 -18.31 28.09
N HIS A 59 9.35 -19.57 27.91
CA HIS A 59 9.06 -20.67 28.82
C HIS A 59 10.31 -21.53 28.94
#